data_AF-A0A7Y5K085-F1
#
_entry.id   AF-A0A7Y5K085-F1
#
_cell.length_a   1.000
_cell.length_b   1.000
_cell.length_c   1.000
_cell.angle_alpha   90.00
_cell.angle_beta   90.00
_cell.angle_gamma   90.00
#
_symmetry.space_group_name_H-M   'P 1'
#
loop_
_entity.id
_entity.type
_entity.pdbx_description
1 polymer ?
#
loop_
_entity_poly.entity_id
_entity_poly.type
_entity_poly.pdbx_seq_one_letter_code
_entity_poly.pdbx_strand_id
1 'polypeptide(L)'
;MSPDPASERAAHPRIAELLELLDESRAAVTMAVARVPEDARDRRVGEGHWTVGEVLDHLHRVDAGFARRLQKVVAEAKERGTPRETETSSVLDRLDRTKVTDRSRRLEAPEIVRPTAEASAAEALAALGE
;
A
#
# COMPACT_ATOMS: atom_id res chain seq x y z
N MET A 1 -1.07 21.42 35.11
CA MET A 1 -1.72 20.26 34.47
C MET A 1 -0.73 19.72 33.46
N SER A 2 0.15 18.83 33.90
CA SER A 2 1.14 18.20 33.00
C SER A 2 0.41 17.13 32.17
N PRO A 3 0.72 17.00 30.87
CA PRO A 3 0.17 15.91 30.07
C PRO A 3 0.66 14.57 30.62
N ASP A 4 -0.25 13.59 30.61
CA ASP A 4 -0.05 12.21 31.05
C ASP A 4 0.99 11.51 30.13
N PRO A 5 2.03 10.84 30.67
CA PRO A 5 3.03 10.10 29.89
C PRO A 5 2.46 8.94 29.04
N ALA A 6 1.16 8.65 29.15
CA ALA A 6 0.47 7.70 28.28
C ALA A 6 0.29 8.17 26.82
N SER A 7 0.51 9.46 26.50
CA SER A 7 0.27 10.02 25.15
C SER A 7 1.37 9.83 24.11
N GLU A 8 2.52 9.23 24.45
CA GLU A 8 3.56 8.85 23.48
C GLU A 8 3.89 7.35 23.56
N ARG A 9 2.88 6.48 23.52
CA ARG A 9 3.16 5.06 23.25
C ARG A 9 3.63 4.93 21.81
N ALA A 10 4.95 4.90 21.62
CA ALA A 10 5.58 4.54 20.35
C ALA A 10 4.90 3.30 19.74
N ALA A 11 4.72 3.31 18.43
CA ALA A 11 4.16 2.18 17.70
C ALA A 11 4.93 0.89 18.05
N HIS A 12 4.23 -0.23 18.11
CA HIS A 12 4.88 -1.52 18.32
C HIS A 12 5.96 -1.75 17.24
N PRO A 13 7.16 -2.31 17.56
CA PRO A 13 8.27 -2.41 16.59
C PRO A 13 7.89 -3.03 15.23
N ARG A 14 7.08 -4.11 15.24
CA ARG A 14 6.53 -4.72 14.02
C ARG A 14 5.63 -3.81 13.19
N ILE A 15 4.94 -2.86 13.82
CA ILE A 15 4.13 -1.87 13.11
C ILE A 15 5.04 -0.79 12.55
N ALA A 16 6.01 -0.32 13.34
CA ALA A 16 6.98 0.68 12.90
C ALA A 16 7.76 0.22 11.65
N GLU A 17 8.31 -1.00 11.65
CA GLU A 17 9.05 -1.52 10.49
C GLU A 17 8.18 -1.65 9.22
N LEU A 18 6.88 -1.97 9.37
CA LEU A 18 5.96 -2.06 8.24
C LEU A 18 5.60 -0.68 7.70
N LEU A 19 5.47 0.32 8.57
CA LEU A 19 5.24 1.70 8.16
C LEU A 19 6.46 2.27 7.43
N GLU A 20 7.67 2.03 7.95
CA GLU A 20 8.92 2.41 7.27
C GLU A 20 9.02 1.78 5.87
N LEU A 21 8.76 0.48 5.74
CA LEU A 21 8.77 -0.20 4.43
C LEU A 21 7.69 0.36 3.49
N LEU A 22 6.50 0.70 4.01
CA LEU A 22 5.44 1.29 3.20
C LEU A 22 5.85 2.67 2.67
N ASP A 23 6.46 3.51 3.51
CA ASP A 23 6.95 4.83 3.14
C ASP A 23 8.07 4.74 2.09
N GLU A 24 9.03 3.83 2.29
CA GLU A 24 10.08 3.54 1.31
C GLU A 24 9.50 3.08 -0.03
N SER A 25 8.51 2.20 0.00
CA SER A 25 7.84 1.69 -1.21
C SER A 25 7.10 2.80 -1.96
N ARG A 26 6.38 3.67 -1.25
CA ARG A 26 5.70 4.83 -1.83
C ARG A 26 6.68 5.82 -2.45
N ALA A 27 7.77 6.13 -1.76
CA ALA A 27 8.82 6.98 -2.29
C ALA A 27 9.43 6.39 -3.57
N ALA A 28 9.70 5.08 -3.60
CA ALA A 28 10.24 4.41 -4.78
C ALA A 28 9.28 4.47 -5.98
N VAL A 29 7.97 4.31 -5.77
CA VAL A 29 6.94 4.48 -6.81
C VAL A 29 6.94 5.90 -7.35
N THR A 30 6.85 6.91 -6.47
CA THR A 30 6.84 8.32 -6.88
C THR A 30 8.09 8.70 -7.66
N MET A 31 9.27 8.25 -7.22
CA MET A 31 10.53 8.45 -7.95
C MET A 31 10.54 7.74 -9.30
N ALA A 32 9.92 6.57 -9.43
CA ALA A 32 9.82 5.87 -10.70
C ALA A 32 8.91 6.61 -11.70
N VAL A 33 7.76 7.10 -11.25
CA VAL A 33 6.82 7.89 -12.07
C VAL A 33 7.47 9.20 -12.51
N ALA A 34 8.23 9.86 -11.64
CA ALA A 34 8.92 11.11 -11.97
C ALA A 34 9.93 10.96 -13.13
N ARG A 35 10.45 9.75 -13.39
CA ARG A 35 11.33 9.48 -14.54
C ARG A 35 10.59 9.30 -15.86
N VAL A 36 9.27 9.14 -15.83
CA VAL A 36 8.44 9.05 -17.04
C VAL A 36 7.99 10.46 -17.44
N PRO A 37 8.23 10.88 -18.71
CA PRO A 37 7.74 12.15 -19.23
C PRO A 37 6.23 12.28 -19.01
N GLU A 38 5.76 13.47 -18.61
CA GLU A 38 4.35 13.68 -18.22
C GLU A 38 3.37 13.32 -19.34
N ASP A 39 3.69 13.71 -20.57
CA ASP A 39 2.93 13.40 -21.79
C ASP A 39 2.91 11.90 -22.15
N ALA A 40 3.77 11.10 -21.53
CA ALA A 40 3.85 9.66 -21.73
C ALA A 40 3.20 8.84 -20.60
N ARG A 41 2.83 9.44 -19.46
CA ARG A 41 2.33 8.69 -18.28
C ARG A 41 0.98 8.02 -18.56
N ASP A 42 0.10 8.70 -19.28
CA ASP A 42 -1.23 8.17 -19.63
C ASP A 42 -1.24 7.43 -20.96
N ARG A 43 -0.09 7.33 -21.64
CA ARG A 43 0.02 6.59 -22.90
C ARG A 43 0.17 5.10 -22.64
N ARG A 44 -0.68 4.30 -23.28
CA ARG A 44 -0.58 2.84 -23.24
C ARG A 44 0.60 2.35 -24.09
N VAL A 45 1.42 1.46 -23.52
CA VAL A 45 2.62 0.92 -24.18
C VAL A 45 2.35 -0.32 -25.04
N GLY A 46 1.18 -0.95 -24.90
CA GLY A 46 0.77 -2.11 -25.69
C GLY A 46 -0.59 -2.65 -25.24
N GLU A 47 -1.19 -3.51 -26.05
CA GLU A 47 -2.45 -4.17 -25.69
C GLU A 47 -2.29 -5.01 -24.42
N GLY A 48 -3.27 -4.91 -23.51
CA GLY A 48 -3.27 -5.67 -22.26
C GLY A 48 -2.28 -5.16 -21.18
N HIS A 49 -1.59 -4.04 -21.41
CA HIS A 49 -0.76 -3.36 -20.41
C HIS A 49 -1.47 -2.15 -19.83
N TRP A 50 -1.35 -1.91 -18.53
CA TRP A 50 -1.82 -0.68 -17.91
C TRP A 50 -0.95 0.53 -18.25
N THR A 51 -1.57 1.71 -18.33
CA THR A 51 -0.86 3.00 -18.33
C THR A 51 -0.24 3.27 -16.95
N VAL A 52 0.60 4.29 -16.83
CA VAL A 52 1.11 4.69 -15.50
C VAL A 52 -0.04 5.15 -14.61
N GLY A 53 -0.98 5.92 -15.15
CA GLY A 53 -2.17 6.35 -14.40
C GLY A 53 -3.03 5.19 -13.91
N GLU A 54 -3.23 4.16 -14.74
CA GLU A 54 -3.94 2.93 -14.33
C GLU A 54 -3.16 2.17 -13.25
N VAL A 55 -1.83 2.09 -13.32
CA VAL A 55 -1.03 1.47 -12.24
C VAL A 55 -1.20 2.24 -10.92
N LEU A 56 -1.20 3.58 -10.96
CA LEU A 56 -1.34 4.39 -9.75
C LEU A 56 -2.75 4.31 -9.15
N ASP A 57 -3.79 4.30 -9.98
CA ASP A 57 -5.17 4.10 -9.53
C ASP A 57 -5.36 2.71 -8.89
N HIS A 58 -4.73 1.67 -9.47
CA HIS A 58 -4.71 0.34 -8.86
C HIS A 58 -4.12 0.38 -7.44
N LEU A 59 -2.98 1.04 -7.26
CA LEU A 59 -2.34 1.15 -5.95
C LEU A 59 -3.22 1.89 -4.94
N HIS A 60 -3.82 3.02 -5.33
CA HIS A 60 -4.75 3.76 -4.48
C HIS A 60 -5.95 2.89 -4.03
N ARG A 61 -6.52 2.10 -4.95
CA ARG A 61 -7.63 1.17 -4.65
C ARG A 61 -7.21 0.05 -3.69
N VAL A 62 -6.00 -0.49 -3.87
CA VAL A 62 -5.44 -1.51 -2.96
C VAL A 62 -5.29 -0.93 -1.56
N ASP A 63 -4.72 0.26 -1.41
CA ASP A 63 -4.52 0.92 -0.12
C ASP A 63 -5.85 1.19 0.59
N ALA A 64 -6.84 1.74 -0.13
CA ALA A 64 -8.17 1.98 0.42
C ALA A 64 -8.88 0.67 0.83
N GLY A 65 -8.71 -0.40 0.05
CA GLY A 65 -9.23 -1.73 0.36
C GLY A 65 -8.58 -2.32 1.62
N PHE A 66 -7.26 -2.17 1.74
CA PHE A 66 -6.49 -2.64 2.89
C PHE A 66 -6.89 -1.92 4.17
N ALA A 67 -7.06 -0.59 4.14
CA ALA A 67 -7.51 0.19 5.31
C ALA A 67 -8.85 -0.33 5.86
N ARG A 68 -9.83 -0.59 4.99
CA ARG A 68 -11.12 -1.18 5.38
C ARG A 68 -10.95 -2.58 5.97
N ARG A 69 -10.09 -3.41 5.37
CA ARG A 69 -9.83 -4.76 5.88
C ARG A 69 -9.16 -4.72 7.25
N LEU A 70 -8.20 -3.83 7.47
CA LEU A 70 -7.49 -3.65 8.73
C LEU A 70 -8.45 -3.23 9.84
N GLN A 71 -9.33 -2.26 9.60
CA GLN A 71 -10.38 -1.85 10.54
C GLN A 71 -11.23 -3.04 10.98
N LYS A 72 -11.65 -3.88 10.03
CA LYS A 72 -12.41 -5.10 10.33
C LYS A 72 -11.61 -6.09 11.17
N VAL A 73 -10.35 -6.41 10.81
CA VAL A 73 -9.50 -7.32 11.60
C VAL A 73 -9.34 -6.82 13.04
N VAL A 74 -9.10 -5.52 13.22
CA VAL A 74 -8.90 -4.92 14.53
C VAL A 74 -10.17 -4.98 15.37
N ALA A 75 -11.34 -4.71 14.77
CA ALA A 75 -12.63 -4.85 15.46
C ALA A 75 -12.86 -6.29 15.93
N GLU A 76 -12.69 -7.26 15.02
CA GLU A 76 -12.82 -8.69 15.33
C GLU A 76 -11.82 -9.15 16.42
N ALA A 77 -10.59 -8.61 16.40
CA ALA A 77 -9.58 -8.93 17.42
C ALA A 77 -9.98 -8.42 18.81
N LYS A 78 -10.57 -7.22 18.88
CA LYS A 78 -11.10 -6.64 20.12
C LYS A 78 -12.27 -7.45 20.67
N GLU A 79 -13.21 -7.83 19.81
CA GLU A 79 -14.38 -8.65 20.19
C GLU A 79 -13.95 -10.01 20.76
N ARG A 80 -12.92 -10.63 20.21
CA ARG A 80 -12.35 -11.89 20.71
C ARG A 80 -11.49 -11.74 21.98
N GLY A 81 -11.24 -10.53 22.46
CA GLY A 81 -10.33 -10.30 23.59
C GLY A 81 -8.88 -10.70 23.27
N THR A 82 -8.43 -10.50 22.03
CA THR A 82 -7.07 -10.86 21.61
C THR A 82 -6.05 -10.13 22.49
N PRO A 83 -5.10 -10.84 23.13
CA PRO A 83 -4.13 -10.21 24.02
C PRO A 83 -3.22 -9.26 23.25
N ARG A 84 -2.57 -8.36 23.99
CA ARG A 84 -1.59 -7.44 23.41
C ARG A 84 -0.43 -8.22 22.82
N GLU A 85 -0.02 -7.85 21.61
CA GLU A 85 1.22 -8.36 21.00
C GLU A 85 2.44 -7.93 21.83
N THR A 86 3.37 -8.87 21.98
CA THR A 86 4.62 -8.71 22.73
C THR A 86 5.86 -9.12 21.94
N GLU A 87 5.68 -9.93 20.90
CA GLU A 87 6.77 -10.39 20.06
C GLU A 87 7.26 -9.26 19.15
N THR A 88 8.56 -8.97 19.20
CA THR A 88 9.18 -7.84 18.50
C THR A 88 10.04 -8.25 17.31
N SER A 89 10.21 -9.56 17.06
CA SER A 89 10.96 -10.05 15.90
C SER A 89 10.40 -9.50 14.60
N SER A 90 11.26 -9.25 13.61
CA SER A 90 10.81 -8.74 12.31
C SER A 90 9.76 -9.64 11.66
N VAL A 91 8.83 -9.02 10.94
CA VAL A 91 7.81 -9.70 10.12
C VAL A 91 7.96 -9.47 8.62
N LEU A 92 9.04 -8.79 8.18
CA LEU A 92 9.23 -8.47 6.76
C LEU A 92 9.38 -9.71 5.89
N ASP A 93 9.99 -10.78 6.42
CA ASP A 93 10.13 -12.10 5.77
C ASP A 93 8.78 -12.74 5.40
N ARG A 94 7.69 -12.34 6.08
CA ARG A 94 6.36 -12.87 5.78
C ARG A 94 5.82 -12.36 4.45
N LEU A 95 6.32 -11.24 3.94
CA LEU A 95 5.90 -10.68 2.66
C LEU A 95 6.41 -11.53 1.48
N ASP A 96 7.54 -12.22 1.62
CA ASP A 96 8.13 -13.08 0.58
C ASP A 96 7.19 -14.22 0.16
N ARG A 97 6.32 -14.68 1.07
CA ARG A 97 5.36 -15.76 0.83
C ARG A 97 4.32 -15.39 -0.23
N THR A 98 4.07 -14.11 -0.44
CA THR A 98 3.08 -13.62 -1.42
C THR A 98 3.57 -13.76 -2.86
N LYS A 99 4.89 -13.88 -3.08
CA LYS A 99 5.54 -13.93 -4.39
C LYS A 99 5.04 -12.82 -5.33
N VAL A 100 4.71 -11.63 -4.80
CA VAL A 100 4.32 -10.47 -5.62
C VAL A 100 5.50 -9.89 -6.41
N THR A 101 6.73 -10.15 -5.96
CA THR A 101 7.97 -9.72 -6.62
C THR A 101 8.43 -10.68 -7.73
N ASP A 102 7.84 -11.88 -7.82
CA ASP A 102 8.15 -12.88 -8.85
C ASP A 102 7.55 -12.47 -10.20
N ARG A 103 8.40 -11.93 -11.08
CA ARG A 103 8.02 -11.46 -12.43
C ARG A 103 7.94 -12.59 -13.47
N SER A 104 8.22 -13.83 -13.10
CA SER A 104 8.07 -14.98 -14.01
C SER A 104 6.59 -15.37 -14.22
N ARG A 105 5.70 -14.87 -13.37
CA ARG A 105 4.26 -15.12 -13.43
C ARG A 105 3.49 -13.81 -13.56
N ARG A 106 2.41 -13.84 -14.36
CA ARG A 106 1.45 -12.75 -14.43
C ARG A 106 0.46 -12.89 -13.26
N LEU A 107 0.26 -11.80 -12.52
CA LEU A 107 -0.75 -11.71 -11.49
C LEU A 107 -1.93 -10.90 -12.01
N GLU A 108 -3.12 -11.47 -11.92
CA GLU A 108 -4.36 -10.78 -12.30
C GLU A 108 -4.99 -10.13 -11.08
N ALA A 109 -5.21 -8.81 -11.16
CA ALA A 109 -5.87 -8.07 -10.10
C ALA A 109 -7.36 -8.45 -10.03
N PRO A 110 -7.90 -8.75 -8.83
CA PRO A 110 -9.33 -8.92 -8.64
C PRO A 110 -10.11 -7.67 -9.04
N GLU A 111 -11.36 -7.84 -9.47
CA GLU A 111 -12.20 -6.75 -10.00
C GLU A 111 -12.31 -5.55 -9.04
N ILE A 112 -12.41 -5.81 -7.73
CA ILE A 112 -12.54 -4.78 -6.68
C ILE A 112 -11.37 -3.80 -6.60
N VAL A 113 -10.20 -4.19 -7.10
CA VAL A 113 -8.99 -3.35 -7.12
C VAL A 113 -8.45 -3.17 -8.54
N ARG A 114 -9.16 -3.64 -9.56
CA ARG A 114 -8.79 -3.37 -10.95
C ARG A 114 -8.84 -1.85 -11.19
N PRO A 115 -7.86 -1.28 -11.90
CA PRO A 115 -7.86 0.15 -12.14
C PRO A 115 -8.99 0.58 -13.06
N THR A 116 -9.39 1.82 -12.89
CA THR A 116 -10.28 2.55 -13.79
C THR A 116 -9.59 2.68 -15.14
N ALA A 117 -10.29 2.30 -16.21
CA ALA A 117 -9.78 2.50 -17.55
C ALA A 117 -9.49 4.00 -17.77
N GLU A 118 -8.34 4.29 -18.38
CA GLU A 118 -7.92 5.66 -18.71
C GLU A 118 -7.76 6.59 -17.48
N ALA A 119 -7.47 6.03 -16.31
CA ALA A 119 -7.14 6.82 -15.12
C ALA A 119 -5.97 7.80 -15.41
N SER A 120 -6.14 9.05 -14.95
CA SER A 120 -5.13 10.11 -15.05
C SER A 120 -4.00 9.86 -14.06
N ALA A 121 -2.75 9.86 -14.54
CA ALA A 121 -1.58 9.76 -13.68
C ALA A 121 -1.45 10.94 -12.72
N ALA A 122 -1.89 12.14 -13.12
CA ALA A 122 -1.83 13.32 -12.25
C ALA A 122 -2.79 13.19 -11.06
N GLU A 123 -4.04 12.80 -11.31
CA GLU A 123 -5.05 12.62 -10.27
C GLU A 123 -4.70 11.44 -9.36
N ALA A 124 -4.28 10.31 -9.95
CA ALA A 124 -3.92 9.13 -9.19
C ALA A 124 -2.66 9.33 -8.34
N LEU A 125 -1.68 10.12 -8.81
CA LEU A 125 -0.49 10.46 -8.01
C LEU A 125 -0.85 11.38 -6.83
N ALA A 126 -1.75 12.34 -7.02
CA ALA A 126 -2.26 13.16 -5.92
C ALA A 126 -2.97 12.31 -4.86
N ALA A 127 -3.82 11.37 -5.29
CA ALA A 127 -4.56 10.47 -4.41
C ALA A 127 -3.68 9.43 -3.66
N LEU A 128 -2.43 9.23 -4.06
CA LEU A 128 -1.46 8.38 -3.35
C LEU A 128 -0.69 9.15 -2.25
N GLY A 129 -0.69 10.49 -2.31
CA GLY A 129 0.00 11.35 -1.35
C GLY A 129 -0.87 11.82 -0.17
N GLU A 130 -2.18 11.55 -0.22
CA GLU A 130 -3.16 11.79 0.85
C GLU A 130 -3.25 10.60 1.83
#